data_AF-A0A174L8W6-F1
#
_entry.id   AF-A0A174L8W6-F1
#
_cell.length_a   1.000
_cell.length_b   1.000
_cell.length_c   1.000
_cell.angle_alpha   90.00
_cell.angle_beta   90.00
_cell.angle_gamma   90.00
#
_symmetry.space_group_name_H-M   'P 1'
#
loop_
_entity.id
_entity.type
_entity.pdbx_description
1 polymer ?
#
loop_
_entity_poly.entity_id
_entity_poly.type
_entity_poly.pdbx_seq_one_letter_code
_entity_poly.pdbx_strand_id
1 'polypeptide(L)'
;MKKIFILVCSCTLLAACGNSSKTNKGTDTDSTTIEVVDMHNAETSLDYEGTYKGVFPAADCPGIETTLILNPDKTYTLHSVYIDRDSSFDDKGTYTLKGNLLTLKEENGEISYYKVEENRVRLLTDDKQEITGALADHYILNKE
;
A
#
# COMPACT_ATOMS: atom_id res chain seq x y z
N MET A 1 -16.24 -22.53 26.48
CA MET A 1 -17.67 -22.81 26.22
C MET A 1 -18.12 -21.89 25.09
N LYS A 2 -18.31 -22.44 23.88
CA LYS A 2 -18.62 -21.70 22.65
C LYS A 2 -20.13 -21.82 22.40
N LYS A 3 -20.86 -20.72 22.21
CA LYS A 3 -22.29 -20.75 21.88
C LYS A 3 -22.48 -20.18 20.47
N ILE A 4 -22.72 -21.09 19.54
CA ILE A 4 -23.19 -20.84 18.17
C ILE A 4 -24.70 -20.73 18.22
N PHE A 5 -25.26 -19.72 17.55
CA PHE A 5 -26.68 -19.66 17.22
C PHE A 5 -26.81 -19.59 15.69
N ILE A 6 -27.29 -20.69 15.12
CA ILE A 6 -27.75 -20.83 13.73
C ILE A 6 -29.25 -20.55 13.76
N LEU A 7 -29.74 -19.64 12.91
CA LEU A 7 -31.16 -19.51 12.61
C LEU A 7 -31.35 -19.57 11.09
N VAL A 8 -31.82 -20.73 10.65
CA VAL A 8 -32.31 -21.02 9.30
C VAL A 8 -33.76 -20.56 9.20
N CYS A 9 -34.14 -19.91 8.09
CA CYS A 9 -35.52 -19.94 7.62
C CYS A 9 -35.56 -20.00 6.10
N SER A 10 -36.10 -21.11 5.61
CA SER A 10 -36.18 -21.54 4.22
C SER A 10 -37.29 -20.84 3.42
N CYS A 11 -37.00 -20.71 2.12
CA CYS A 11 -37.85 -20.91 0.94
C CYS A 11 -39.19 -20.17 0.82
N THR A 12 -39.37 -19.48 -0.32
CA THR A 12 -40.40 -19.87 -1.31
C THR A 12 -39.96 -19.49 -2.73
N LEU A 13 -40.23 -20.44 -3.63
CA LEU A 13 -40.09 -20.38 -5.09
C LEU A 13 -41.28 -19.62 -5.70
N LEU A 14 -41.07 -18.86 -6.78
CA LEU A 14 -42.02 -18.78 -7.90
C LEU A 14 -41.27 -18.57 -9.22
N ALA A 15 -41.67 -19.36 -10.21
CA ALA A 15 -41.16 -19.44 -11.57
C ALA A 15 -41.90 -18.48 -12.52
N ALA A 16 -41.25 -18.08 -13.63
CA ALA A 16 -41.94 -17.80 -14.89
C ALA A 16 -40.98 -17.92 -16.10
N CYS A 17 -41.42 -18.70 -17.09
CA CYS A 17 -40.73 -19.03 -18.35
C CYS A 17 -40.92 -17.97 -19.45
N GLY A 18 -40.04 -18.02 -20.46
CA GLY A 18 -40.25 -17.48 -21.82
C GLY A 18 -38.92 -17.49 -22.59
N ASN A 19 -38.51 -18.55 -23.30
CA ASN A 19 -38.95 -19.14 -24.56
C ASN A 19 -37.99 -18.82 -25.72
N SER A 20 -37.52 -19.90 -26.36
CA SER A 20 -37.12 -20.05 -27.77
C SER A 20 -35.76 -19.56 -28.28
N SER A 21 -34.90 -20.57 -28.51
CA SER A 21 -34.13 -20.87 -29.74
C SER A 21 -33.18 -19.81 -30.31
N LYS A 22 -31.87 -20.12 -30.39
CA LYS A 22 -31.26 -20.77 -31.58
C LYS A 22 -29.77 -21.02 -31.30
N THR A 23 -29.35 -22.27 -31.51
CA THR A 23 -27.95 -22.65 -31.71
C THR A 23 -27.38 -21.94 -32.93
N ASN A 24 -26.19 -21.34 -32.81
CA ASN A 24 -25.24 -21.28 -33.91
C ASN A 24 -23.82 -21.53 -33.37
N LYS A 25 -23.08 -22.28 -34.18
CA LYS A 25 -21.84 -22.98 -33.89
C LYS A 25 -20.68 -22.12 -34.42
N GLY A 26 -19.66 -21.93 -33.58
CA GLY A 26 -18.25 -21.72 -33.95
C GLY A 26 -17.85 -20.34 -34.49
N THR A 27 -16.91 -19.70 -33.80
CA THR A 27 -15.57 -19.34 -34.30
C THR A 27 -14.74 -18.83 -33.13
N ASP A 28 -13.58 -19.44 -32.92
CA ASP A 28 -12.48 -18.90 -32.13
C ASP A 28 -12.25 -17.43 -32.47
N THR A 29 -12.19 -16.58 -31.45
CA THR A 29 -11.21 -15.50 -31.34
C THR A 29 -11.17 -15.13 -29.87
N ASP A 30 -10.08 -15.55 -29.24
CA ASP A 30 -9.50 -15.06 -28.01
C ASP A 30 -9.77 -13.56 -27.84
N SER A 31 -10.79 -13.22 -27.06
CA SER A 31 -10.98 -11.86 -26.58
C SER A 31 -10.17 -11.76 -25.29
N THR A 32 -8.84 -11.74 -25.45
CA THR A 32 -7.95 -11.20 -24.42
C THR A 32 -8.43 -9.77 -24.21
N THR A 33 -9.18 -9.55 -23.13
CA THR A 33 -9.36 -8.24 -22.53
C THR A 33 -7.96 -7.78 -22.14
N ILE A 34 -7.27 -7.09 -23.05
CA ILE A 34 -6.12 -6.29 -22.67
C ILE A 34 -6.71 -5.17 -21.85
N GLU A 35 -6.77 -5.39 -20.53
CA GLU A 35 -6.72 -4.28 -19.60
C GLU A 35 -5.52 -3.47 -20.03
N VAL A 36 -5.78 -2.26 -20.53
CA VAL A 36 -4.75 -1.24 -20.70
C VAL A 36 -4.30 -0.96 -19.28
N VAL A 37 -3.34 -1.74 -18.79
CA VAL A 37 -2.63 -1.49 -17.54
C VAL A 37 -2.09 -0.08 -17.73
N ASP A 38 -2.60 0.84 -16.93
CA ASP A 38 -2.03 2.18 -16.81
C ASP A 38 -0.55 2.00 -16.46
N MET A 39 0.28 2.11 -17.50
CA MET A 39 1.68 1.74 -17.45
C MET A 39 2.54 2.86 -16.84
N HIS A 40 1.87 3.90 -16.32
CA HIS A 40 2.46 5.09 -15.71
C HIS A 40 2.32 5.03 -14.19
N ASN A 41 3.08 4.15 -13.55
CA ASN A 41 3.17 4.07 -12.09
C ASN A 41 4.62 4.30 -11.63
N ALA A 42 4.82 4.43 -10.33
CA ALA A 42 6.13 4.73 -9.74
C ALA A 42 7.19 3.70 -10.13
N GLU A 43 6.84 2.41 -10.14
CA GLU A 43 7.73 1.31 -10.50
C GLU A 43 8.33 1.45 -11.90
N THR A 44 7.55 1.97 -12.86
CA THR A 44 7.96 2.09 -14.27
C THR A 44 8.38 3.50 -14.70
N SER A 45 7.96 4.54 -13.96
CA SER A 45 7.97 5.93 -14.46
C SER A 45 8.69 6.93 -13.58
N LEU A 46 8.97 6.61 -12.31
CA LEU A 46 9.59 7.55 -11.37
C LEU A 46 11.00 7.10 -11.00
N ASP A 47 11.91 8.06 -10.89
CA ASP A 47 13.18 7.87 -10.19
C ASP A 47 12.94 7.97 -8.68
N TYR A 48 12.47 6.88 -8.08
CA TYR A 48 12.08 6.84 -6.67
C TYR A 48 13.24 6.50 -5.72
N GLU A 49 14.42 6.15 -6.22
CA GLU A 49 15.57 5.88 -5.37
C GLU A 49 16.15 7.21 -4.86
N GLY A 50 16.69 7.21 -3.64
CA GLY A 50 17.24 8.41 -3.01
C GLY A 50 16.81 8.62 -1.57
N THR A 51 17.05 9.85 -1.08
CA THR A 51 16.81 10.26 0.30
C THR A 51 15.50 11.01 0.43
N TYR A 52 14.69 10.63 1.41
CA TYR A 52 13.42 11.23 1.75
C TYR A 52 13.43 11.70 3.20
N LYS A 53 12.94 12.91 3.45
CA LYS A 53 12.93 13.53 4.77
C LYS A 53 11.59 14.13 5.15
N GLY A 54 11.30 14.11 6.45
CA GLY A 54 10.10 14.73 7.02
C GLY A 54 10.11 14.61 8.54
N VAL A 55 9.02 15.09 9.16
CA VAL A 55 8.84 15.01 10.61
C VAL A 55 7.51 14.34 10.90
N PHE A 56 7.56 13.10 11.38
CA PHE A 56 6.35 12.37 11.75
C PHE A 56 5.80 12.84 13.10
N PRO A 57 4.47 12.83 13.31
CA PRO A 57 3.88 13.12 14.60
C PRO A 57 4.36 12.13 15.67
N ALA A 58 4.60 12.63 16.88
CA ALA A 58 4.88 11.82 18.05
C ALA A 58 3.83 12.07 19.14
N ALA A 59 3.60 11.07 19.99
CA ALA A 59 2.60 11.15 21.06
C ALA A 59 3.06 12.00 22.25
N ASP A 60 4.37 12.01 22.54
CA ASP A 60 4.94 12.56 23.78
C ASP A 60 6.18 13.44 23.55
N CYS A 61 6.49 13.77 22.30
CA CYS A 61 7.49 14.77 21.93
C CYS A 61 7.01 15.60 20.73
N PRO A 62 7.70 16.68 20.34
CA PRO A 62 7.26 17.54 19.23
C PRO A 62 7.14 16.82 17.88
N GLY A 63 7.90 15.74 17.68
CA GLY A 63 7.89 14.93 16.46
C GLY A 63 9.11 14.03 16.36
N ILE A 64 9.16 13.26 15.27
CA ILE A 64 10.26 12.36 14.93
C ILE A 64 10.83 12.84 13.60
N GLU A 65 12.04 13.37 13.59
CA GLU A 65 12.75 13.64 12.35
C GLU A 65 13.10 12.30 11.70
N THR A 66 12.62 12.08 10.49
CA THR A 66 12.72 10.81 9.78
C THR A 66 13.49 11.01 8.48
N THR A 67 14.53 10.20 8.29
CA THR A 67 15.27 10.11 7.01
C THR A 67 15.19 8.69 6.49
N LEU A 68 14.53 8.49 5.36
CA LEU A 68 14.46 7.22 4.65
C LEU A 68 15.36 7.28 3.40
N ILE A 69 16.26 6.32 3.26
CA ILE A 69 17.10 6.17 2.07
C ILE A 69 16.72 4.88 1.35
N LEU A 70 16.31 4.99 0.09
CA LEU A 70 16.03 3.86 -0.80
C LEU A 70 17.22 3.65 -1.75
N ASN A 71 17.95 2.55 -1.56
CA ASN A 71 19.14 2.25 -2.34
C ASN A 71 18.81 1.50 -3.65
N PRO A 72 19.63 1.63 -4.71
CA PRO A 72 19.44 0.90 -5.96
C PRO A 72 19.48 -0.63 -5.85
N ASP A 73 20.18 -1.15 -4.84
CA ASP A 73 20.30 -2.59 -4.56
C ASP A 73 19.09 -3.19 -3.83
N LYS A 74 18.00 -2.42 -3.70
CA LYS A 74 16.76 -2.79 -3.00
C LYS A 74 16.89 -2.97 -1.50
N THR A 75 17.92 -2.36 -0.91
CA THR A 75 18.01 -2.14 0.54
C THR A 75 17.53 -0.75 0.94
N TYR A 76 17.20 -0.56 2.21
CA TYR A 76 16.92 0.77 2.75
C TYR A 76 17.55 0.95 4.12
N THR A 77 17.68 2.22 4.51
CA THR A 77 17.91 2.64 5.90
C THR A 77 16.88 3.67 6.30
N LEU A 78 16.38 3.59 7.53
CA LEU A 78 15.45 4.53 8.13
C LEU A 78 16.05 5.05 9.43
N HIS A 79 16.42 6.32 9.46
CA HIS A 79 16.95 6.99 10.64
C HIS A 79 15.86 7.84 11.27
N SER A 80 15.63 7.67 12.57
CA SER A 80 14.59 8.35 13.34
C SER A 80 15.20 9.06 14.54
N VAL A 81 15.04 10.37 14.65
CA VAL A 81 15.49 11.19 15.78
C VAL A 81 14.27 11.79 16.49
N TYR A 82 14.10 11.49 17.77
CA TYR A 82 13.01 12.05 18.56
C TYR A 82 13.38 13.46 19.02
N ILE A 83 12.61 14.46 18.57
CA ILE A 83 12.89 15.87 18.88
C ILE A 83 12.80 16.09 20.40
N ASP A 84 13.75 16.86 20.94
CA ASP A 84 13.89 17.15 22.37
C ASP A 84 14.04 15.92 23.27
N ARG A 85 14.45 14.78 22.68
CA ARG A 85 14.82 13.55 23.38
C ARG A 85 16.23 13.15 22.99
N ASP A 86 16.96 12.53 23.93
CA ASP A 86 18.28 11.94 23.66
C ASP A 86 18.11 10.49 23.20
N SER A 87 17.39 10.31 22.08
CA SER A 87 17.08 8.98 21.53
C SER A 87 16.94 9.01 20.02
N SER A 88 17.63 8.08 19.37
CA SER A 88 17.54 7.84 17.93
C SER A 88 17.54 6.34 17.65
N PHE A 89 16.96 5.97 16.50
CA PHE A 89 16.88 4.58 16.04
C PHE A 89 17.28 4.51 14.57
N ASP A 90 17.92 3.40 14.22
CA ASP A 90 18.37 3.08 12.88
C ASP A 90 17.81 1.72 12.48
N ASP A 91 16.86 1.73 11.55
CA ASP A 91 16.30 0.52 10.99
C ASP A 91 16.84 0.31 9.58
N LYS A 92 16.99 -0.95 9.20
CA LYS A 92 17.47 -1.33 7.88
C LYS A 92 16.82 -2.62 7.42
N GLY A 93 16.83 -2.81 6.12
CA GLY A 93 16.31 -4.03 5.54
C GLY A 93 16.22 -3.94 4.03
N THR A 94 15.21 -4.61 3.49
CA THR A 94 14.96 -4.67 2.05
C THR A 94 13.64 -4.01 1.71
N TYR A 95 13.48 -3.58 0.47
CA TYR A 95 12.20 -3.06 0.01
C TYR A 95 11.78 -3.68 -1.32
N THR A 96 10.48 -3.64 -1.57
CA THR A 96 9.89 -3.92 -2.88
C THR A 96 8.96 -2.78 -3.28
N LEU A 97 8.89 -2.48 -4.57
CA LEU A 97 7.92 -1.55 -5.14
C LEU A 97 7.05 -2.31 -6.14
N LYS A 98 5.73 -2.23 -5.98
CA LYS A 98 4.76 -2.79 -6.92
C LYS A 98 3.75 -1.71 -7.28
N GLY A 99 3.76 -1.25 -8.53
CA GLY A 99 3.03 -0.05 -8.90
C GLY A 99 3.51 1.14 -8.09
N ASN A 100 2.64 1.70 -7.23
CA ASN A 100 2.99 2.79 -6.30
C ASN A 100 3.20 2.30 -4.86
N LEU A 101 3.00 1.02 -4.57
CA LEU A 101 3.10 0.49 -3.21
C LEU A 101 4.55 0.08 -2.90
N LEU A 102 5.22 0.87 -2.08
CA LEU A 102 6.51 0.55 -1.48
C LEU A 102 6.27 -0.24 -0.19
N THR A 103 6.89 -1.40 -0.09
CA THR A 103 6.88 -2.25 1.11
C THR A 103 8.30 -2.31 1.65
N LEU A 104 8.52 -1.78 2.85
CA LEU A 104 9.76 -1.93 3.59
C LEU A 104 9.65 -3.16 4.48
N LYS A 105 10.69 -3.99 4.50
CA LYS A 105 10.80 -5.14 5.37
C LYS A 105 12.11 -5.06 6.14
N GLU A 106 12.01 -4.87 7.44
CA GLU A 106 13.13 -4.82 8.38
C GLU A 106 13.78 -6.20 8.55
N GLU A 107 15.03 -6.20 9.04
CA GLU A 107 15.77 -7.42 9.36
C GLU A 107 15.08 -8.27 10.45
N ASN A 108 14.35 -7.63 11.38
CA ASN A 108 13.56 -8.30 12.44
C ASN A 108 12.24 -8.90 11.92
N GLY A 109 11.84 -8.60 10.67
CA GLY A 109 10.61 -9.05 10.03
C GLY A 109 9.43 -8.08 10.11
N GLU A 110 9.57 -6.92 10.75
CA GLU A 110 8.57 -5.85 10.72
C GLU A 110 8.40 -5.30 9.30
N ILE A 111 7.18 -4.89 8.99
CA ILE A 111 6.78 -4.45 7.66
C ILE A 111 6.07 -3.10 7.77
N SER A 112 6.48 -2.14 6.95
CA SER A 112 5.78 -0.88 6.78
C SER A 112 5.48 -0.61 5.31
N TYR A 113 4.43 0.16 5.06
CA TYR A 113 3.92 0.43 3.72
C TYR A 113 3.93 1.92 3.43
N TYR A 114 4.37 2.26 2.23
CA TYR A 114 4.39 3.63 1.73
C TYR A 114 3.78 3.66 0.33
N LYS A 115 3.19 4.80 -0.04
CA LYS A 115 2.86 5.12 -1.43
C LYS A 115 3.95 6.01 -1.99
N VAL A 116 4.54 5.60 -3.11
CA VAL A 116 5.48 6.41 -3.87
C VAL A 116 4.70 7.32 -4.80
N GLU A 117 5.04 8.60 -4.75
CA GLU A 117 4.49 9.66 -5.59
C GLU A 117 5.66 10.50 -6.14
N GLU A 118 5.38 11.44 -7.02
CA GLU A 118 6.42 12.30 -7.56
C GLU A 118 7.10 13.12 -6.44
N ASN A 119 8.41 12.91 -6.30
CA ASN A 119 9.30 13.54 -5.32
C ASN A 119 8.90 13.35 -3.84
N ARG A 120 8.11 12.33 -3.51
CA ARG A 120 7.72 12.05 -2.11
C ARG A 120 7.29 10.61 -1.88
N VAL A 121 7.28 10.20 -0.62
CA VAL A 121 6.61 8.99 -0.15
C VAL A 121 5.63 9.34 0.97
N ARG A 122 4.48 8.66 1.01
CA ARG A 122 3.47 8.80 2.07
C ARG A 122 3.37 7.50 2.85
N LEU A 123 3.50 7.55 4.18
CA LEU A 123 3.24 6.39 5.03
C LEU A 123 1.77 5.97 4.93
N LEU A 124 1.54 4.67 4.82
CA LEU A 124 0.22 4.05 4.75
C LEU A 124 -0.08 3.30 6.04
N THR A 125 -1.37 3.00 6.25
CA THR A 125 -1.80 2.07 7.30
C THR A 125 -1.41 0.63 6.97
N ASP A 126 -1.57 -0.29 7.94
CA ASP A 126 -1.33 -1.73 7.74
C ASP A 126 -2.24 -2.35 6.65
N ASP A 127 -3.41 -1.74 6.43
CA ASP A 127 -4.35 -2.09 5.36
C ASP A 127 -3.97 -1.46 4.00
N LYS A 128 -2.79 -0.83 3.92
CA LYS A 128 -2.23 -0.13 2.74
C LYS A 128 -3.13 1.02 2.27
N GLN A 129 -3.84 1.65 3.20
CA GLN A 129 -4.66 2.83 2.91
C GLN A 129 -3.91 4.10 3.29
N GLU A 130 -4.23 5.20 2.64
CA GLU A 130 -3.69 6.51 3.02
C GLU A 130 -4.19 6.89 4.43
N ILE A 131 -3.29 7.42 5.26
CA ILE A 131 -3.67 8.01 6.53
C ILE A 131 -4.51 9.26 6.25
N THR A 132 -5.68 9.36 6.88
CA THR A 132 -6.63 10.46 6.67
C THR A 132 -6.79 11.34 7.91
N GLY A 133 -7.43 12.50 7.75
CA GLY A 133 -7.69 13.45 8.83
C GLY A 133 -6.69 14.60 8.88
N ALA A 134 -6.73 15.38 9.96
CA ALA A 134 -5.97 16.63 10.08
C ALA A 134 -4.43 16.45 10.04
N LEU A 135 -3.94 15.24 10.33
CA LEU A 135 -2.51 14.93 10.36
C LEU A 135 -2.03 14.19 9.11
N ALA A 136 -2.89 13.94 8.11
CA ALA A 136 -2.55 13.13 6.93
C ALA A 136 -1.25 13.57 6.24
N ASP A 137 -1.04 14.88 6.10
CA ASP A 137 0.14 15.43 5.43
C ASP A 137 1.41 15.41 6.28
N HIS A 138 1.29 15.19 7.59
CA HIS A 138 2.44 15.01 8.47
C HIS A 138 3.09 13.63 8.31
N TYR A 139 2.46 12.72 7.56
CA TYR A 139 2.99 11.38 7.26
C TYR A 139 3.64 11.29 5.87
N ILE A 140 4.08 12.44 5.33
CA ILE A 140 4.79 12.53 4.05
C ILE A 140 6.28 12.79 4.30
N LEU A 141 7.14 12.04 3.61
CA LEU A 141 8.55 12.34 3.47
C LEU A 141 8.81 12.84 2.04
N ASN A 142 9.45 13.99 1.89
CA ASN A 142 9.77 14.59 0.59
C ASN A 142 11.18 14.19 0.18
N LYS A 143 11.39 13.96 -1.12
CA LYS A 143 12.71 13.69 -1.70
C LYS A 143 13.58 14.95 -1.56
N GLU A 144 14.85 14.76 -1.19
CA GLU A 144 15.86 15.84 -1.18
C GLU A 144 16.26 16.31 -2.58
#